data_AF-A0A6P1DI00-F1
#
_entry.id   AF-A0A6P1DI00-F1
#
_cell.length_a   1.000
_cell.length_b   1.000
_cell.length_c   1.000
_cell.angle_alpha   90.00
_cell.angle_beta   90.00
_cell.angle_gamma   90.00
#
_symmetry.space_group_name_H-M   'P 1'
#
loop_
_entity.id
_entity.type
_entity.pdbx_description
1 polymer ?
#
loop_
_entity_poly.entity_id
_entity_poly.type
_entity_poly.pdbx_seq_one_letter_code
_entity_poly.pdbx_strand_id
1 'polypeptide(L)'
;MEYIQEIKLEDWLSELKAYQKNTIETLISEYGEEEAVEKWLSANGSKDNIPFGGIQTNDTKPFLDKFKAEFKKFICNHPDYEEERKKLNMESPVAKAIWISVISAALGATLGFAATLLAPVVAIMLSIVGKMGLNAYCQN
;
A
#
# COMPACT_ATOMS: atom_id res chain seq x y z
N MET A 1 13.43 -9.34 4.82
CA MET A 1 12.02 -9.32 4.35
C MET A 1 11.38 -10.72 4.27
N GLU A 2 11.97 -11.76 4.87
CA GLU A 2 11.42 -13.14 4.80
C GLU A 2 10.09 -13.32 5.57
N TYR A 3 9.74 -12.42 6.49
CA TYR A 3 8.56 -12.52 7.36
C TYR A 3 7.21 -12.21 6.70
N ILE A 4 7.18 -11.74 5.44
CA ILE A 4 5.93 -11.35 4.77
C ILE A 4 5.15 -12.59 4.26
N GLN A 5 5.84 -13.71 4.04
CA GLN A 5 5.28 -14.88 3.34
C GLN A 5 4.31 -15.74 4.16
N GLU A 6 4.27 -15.56 5.49
CA GLU A 6 3.43 -16.37 6.39
C GLU A 6 2.15 -15.66 6.87
N ILE A 7 1.97 -14.38 6.51
CA ILE A 7 0.91 -13.53 7.07
C ILE A 7 -0.27 -13.45 6.11
N LYS A 8 -1.47 -13.82 6.59
CA LYS A 8 -2.70 -13.77 5.79
C LYS A 8 -3.20 -12.34 5.62
N LEU A 9 -4.06 -12.14 4.63
CA LEU A 9 -4.73 -10.86 4.40
C LEU A 9 -5.46 -10.38 5.66
N GLU A 10 -6.25 -11.25 6.31
CA GLU A 10 -7.00 -10.88 7.52
C GLU A 10 -6.09 -10.35 8.64
N ASP A 11 -4.88 -10.90 8.74
CA ASP A 11 -3.88 -10.48 9.72
C ASP A 11 -3.30 -9.11 9.38
N TRP A 12 -3.11 -8.78 8.11
CA TRP A 12 -2.71 -7.43 7.71
C TRP A 12 -3.82 -6.42 7.97
N LEU A 13 -5.07 -6.80 7.69
CA LEU A 13 -6.24 -5.94 7.89
C LEU A 13 -6.57 -5.71 9.37
N SER A 14 -6.16 -6.60 10.29
CA SER A 14 -6.40 -6.43 11.73
C SER A 14 -5.71 -5.21 12.33
N GLU A 15 -4.66 -4.71 11.68
CA GLU A 15 -3.90 -3.53 12.13
C GLU A 15 -4.55 -2.21 11.69
N LEU A 16 -5.57 -2.26 10.82
CA LEU A 16 -6.26 -1.09 10.32
C LEU A 16 -7.34 -0.62 11.30
N LYS A 17 -7.72 0.66 11.21
CA LYS A 17 -8.89 1.18 11.94
C LYS A 17 -10.15 0.46 11.46
N ALA A 18 -11.10 0.20 12.37
CA ALA A 18 -12.33 -0.54 12.06
C ALA A 18 -13.07 -0.03 10.81
N TYR A 19 -13.19 1.29 10.62
CA TYR A 19 -13.80 1.87 9.42
C TYR A 19 -13.03 1.50 8.13
N GLN A 20 -11.70 1.59 8.14
CA GLN A 20 -10.87 1.25 6.99
C GLN A 20 -10.96 -0.25 6.67
N LYS A 21 -10.92 -1.08 7.71
CA LYS A 21 -11.09 -2.53 7.61
C LYS A 21 -12.44 -2.90 6.99
N ASN A 22 -13.54 -2.38 7.52
CA ASN A 22 -14.88 -2.74 7.04
C ASN A 22 -15.10 -2.33 5.57
N THR A 23 -14.66 -1.14 5.19
CA THR A 23 -14.77 -0.68 3.80
C THR A 23 -13.90 -1.52 2.87
N ILE A 24 -12.66 -1.83 3.27
CA ILE A 24 -11.76 -2.60 2.40
C ILE A 24 -12.19 -4.07 2.28
N GLU A 25 -12.69 -4.69 3.35
CA GLU A 25 -13.27 -6.04 3.29
C GLU A 25 -14.48 -6.11 2.36
N THR A 26 -15.31 -5.07 2.35
CA THR A 26 -16.45 -4.96 1.42
C THR A 26 -15.96 -4.90 -0.03
N LEU A 27 -14.96 -4.04 -0.31
CA LEU A 27 -14.38 -3.91 -1.65
C LEU A 27 -13.71 -5.20 -2.12
N ILE A 28 -13.00 -5.91 -1.24
CA ILE A 28 -12.35 -7.19 -1.55
C ILE A 28 -13.41 -8.26 -1.83
N SER A 29 -14.50 -8.31 -1.06
CA SER A 29 -15.58 -9.25 -1.29
C SER A 29 -16.32 -9.02 -2.61
N GLU A 30 -16.37 -7.77 -3.09
CA GLU A 30 -17.11 -7.39 -4.29
C GLU A 30 -16.26 -7.44 -5.56
N TYR A 31 -14.98 -7.06 -5.48
CA TYR A 31 -14.10 -6.86 -6.64
C TYR A 31 -12.79 -7.67 -6.58
N GLY A 32 -12.48 -8.32 -5.46
CA GLY A 32 -11.19 -8.98 -5.23
C GLY A 32 -10.08 -8.02 -4.77
N GLU A 33 -8.91 -8.57 -4.40
CA GLU A 33 -7.81 -7.82 -3.76
C GLU A 33 -7.23 -6.70 -4.64
N GLU A 34 -6.92 -7.00 -5.90
CA GLU A 34 -6.27 -6.04 -6.79
C GLU A 34 -7.20 -4.88 -7.18
N GLU A 35 -8.46 -5.17 -7.51
CA GLU A 35 -9.43 -4.14 -7.88
C GLU A 35 -9.88 -3.35 -6.64
N ALA A 36 -9.93 -3.95 -5.46
CA ALA A 36 -10.21 -3.23 -4.20
C ALA A 36 -9.19 -2.11 -3.92
N VAL A 37 -7.91 -2.32 -4.26
CA VAL A 37 -6.89 -1.26 -4.18
C VAL A 37 -7.25 -0.08 -5.08
N GLU A 38 -7.61 -0.35 -6.34
CA GLU A 38 -7.98 0.68 -7.30
C GLU A 38 -9.23 1.44 -6.84
N LYS A 39 -10.28 0.74 -6.38
CA LYS A 39 -11.50 1.37 -5.88
C LYS A 39 -11.24 2.21 -4.62
N TRP A 40 -10.43 1.71 -3.68
CA TRP A 40 -10.07 2.44 -2.47
C TRP A 40 -9.34 3.74 -2.79
N LEU A 41 -8.32 3.68 -3.65
CA LEU A 41 -7.57 4.87 -4.04
C LEU A 41 -8.41 5.81 -4.90
N SER A 42 -9.35 5.30 -5.68
CA SER A 42 -10.26 6.15 -6.47
C SER A 42 -11.27 6.89 -5.60
N ALA A 43 -11.75 6.26 -4.53
CA ALA A 43 -12.68 6.87 -3.60
C ALA A 43 -12.02 7.89 -2.66
N ASN A 44 -10.71 7.77 -2.40
CA ASN A 44 -10.02 8.51 -1.35
C ASN A 44 -8.77 9.30 -1.82
N GLY A 45 -8.31 9.13 -3.06
CA GLY A 45 -7.17 9.81 -3.66
C GLY A 45 -7.56 11.18 -4.23
N SER A 46 -7.50 12.21 -3.40
CA SER A 46 -7.56 13.65 -3.75
C SER A 46 -8.68 14.10 -4.71
N LYS A 47 -9.68 14.80 -4.16
CA LYS A 47 -10.58 15.68 -4.92
C LYS A 47 -9.92 17.01 -5.36
N ASP A 48 -8.71 17.31 -4.88
CA ASP A 48 -8.17 18.69 -4.86
C ASP A 48 -7.06 19.00 -5.87
N ASN A 49 -6.79 18.13 -6.83
CA ASN A 49 -5.90 18.45 -7.94
C ASN A 49 -6.72 18.98 -9.12
N ILE A 50 -7.53 20.02 -8.90
CA ILE A 50 -8.21 20.73 -9.99
C ILE A 50 -7.22 21.77 -10.51
N PRO A 51 -6.54 21.58 -11.66
CA PRO A 51 -6.03 22.73 -12.39
C PRO A 51 -7.24 23.58 -12.77
N PHE A 52 -7.28 24.84 -12.35
CA PHE A 52 -8.25 25.83 -12.81
C PHE A 52 -8.34 25.76 -14.35
N GLY A 53 -9.45 25.22 -14.89
CA GLY A 53 -9.71 25.09 -16.33
C GLY A 53 -9.37 23.75 -17.00
N GLY A 54 -8.88 22.73 -16.29
CA GLY A 54 -8.59 21.41 -16.87
C GLY A 54 -9.77 20.43 -16.82
N ILE A 55 -9.93 19.64 -17.88
CA ILE A 55 -10.94 18.57 -18.00
C ILE A 55 -10.77 17.59 -16.82
N GLN A 56 -11.88 17.25 -16.16
CA GLN A 56 -11.92 16.18 -15.15
C GLN A 56 -11.46 14.87 -15.80
N THR A 57 -10.25 14.42 -15.51
CA THR A 57 -9.95 13.01 -15.58
C THR A 57 -10.08 12.49 -14.16
N ASN A 58 -11.22 11.85 -13.84
CA ASN A 58 -11.37 10.93 -12.69
C ASN A 58 -10.46 9.69 -12.88
N ASP A 59 -9.31 9.86 -13.51
CA ASP A 59 -8.38 8.81 -13.84
C ASP A 59 -7.40 8.71 -12.69
N THR A 60 -7.68 7.76 -11.82
CA THR A 60 -6.89 7.41 -10.65
C THR A 60 -5.76 6.45 -11.01
N LYS A 61 -5.72 5.96 -12.25
CA LYS A 61 -4.65 5.10 -12.77
C LYS A 61 -3.27 5.74 -12.67
N PRO A 62 -3.04 7.01 -13.02
CA PRO A 62 -1.72 7.63 -12.87
C PRO A 62 -1.24 7.66 -11.42
N PHE A 63 -2.16 7.75 -10.46
CA PHE A 63 -1.82 7.69 -9.05
C PHE A 63 -1.56 6.25 -8.60
N LEU A 64 -2.42 5.31 -8.99
CA LEU A 64 -2.25 3.88 -8.71
C LEU A 64 -0.92 3.36 -9.27
N ASP A 65 -0.56 3.74 -10.49
CA ASP A 65 0.68 3.34 -11.15
C ASP A 65 1.90 3.89 -10.43
N LYS A 66 1.87 5.17 -10.03
CA LYS A 66 2.92 5.78 -9.20
C LYS A 66 3.04 5.09 -7.86
N PHE A 67 1.91 4.81 -7.20
CA PHE A 67 1.90 4.07 -5.94
C PHE A 67 2.53 2.69 -6.10
N LYS A 68 2.12 1.91 -7.12
CA LYS A 68 2.69 0.58 -7.40
C LYS A 68 4.19 0.66 -7.69
N ALA A 69 4.64 1.67 -8.43
CA ALA A 69 6.06 1.88 -8.72
C ALA A 69 6.86 2.16 -7.45
N GLU A 70 6.38 3.08 -6.59
CA GLU A 70 7.05 3.41 -5.34
C GLU A 70 7.00 2.25 -4.32
N PHE A 71 5.87 1.53 -4.23
CA PHE A 71 5.76 0.32 -3.42
C PHE A 71 6.74 -0.76 -3.88
N LYS A 72 6.84 -1.00 -5.19
CA LYS A 72 7.81 -1.96 -5.76
C LYS A 72 9.25 -1.54 -5.45
N LYS A 73 9.61 -0.25 -5.59
CA LYS A 73 10.92 0.25 -5.18
C LYS A 73 11.21 -0.03 -3.70
N PHE A 74 10.24 0.23 -2.83
CA PHE A 74 10.40 -0.02 -1.40
C PHE A 74 10.68 -1.51 -1.12
N ILE A 75 9.81 -2.39 -1.62
CA ILE A 75 9.85 -3.84 -1.38
C ILE A 75 11.05 -4.51 -2.07
N CYS A 76 11.49 -4.02 -3.23
CA CYS A 76 12.56 -4.62 -4.02
C CYS A 76 13.94 -3.99 -3.77
N ASN A 77 14.16 -3.49 -2.56
CA ASN A 77 15.46 -2.98 -2.09
C ASN A 77 16.04 -1.81 -2.90
N HIS A 78 15.21 -0.95 -3.49
CA HIS A 78 15.71 0.24 -4.18
C HIS A 78 16.41 1.21 -3.20
N PRO A 79 17.55 1.83 -3.55
CA PRO A 79 18.32 2.70 -2.66
C PRO A 79 17.51 3.85 -2.02
N ASP A 80 16.53 4.41 -2.76
CA ASP A 80 15.65 5.50 -2.31
C ASP A 80 14.95 5.25 -0.96
N TYR A 81 14.80 3.99 -0.55
CA TYR A 81 14.11 3.58 0.68
C TYR A 81 15.00 2.81 1.67
N GLU A 82 16.32 2.92 1.55
CA GLU A 82 17.25 2.17 2.39
C GLU A 82 17.09 2.50 3.88
N GLU A 83 16.99 3.79 4.22
CA GLU A 83 16.88 4.25 5.60
C GLU A 83 15.55 3.85 6.24
N GLU A 84 14.44 3.91 5.50
CA GLU A 84 13.13 3.46 5.93
C GLU A 84 13.10 1.95 6.15
N ARG A 85 13.74 1.17 5.27
CA ARG A 85 13.86 -0.28 5.44
C ARG A 85 14.75 -0.65 6.63
N LYS A 86 15.79 0.13 6.94
CA LYS A 86 16.60 -0.10 8.15
C LYS A 86 15.71 -0.05 9.40
N LYS A 87 14.75 0.87 9.48
CA LYS A 87 13.78 0.95 10.60
C LYS A 87 12.95 -0.33 10.76
N LEU A 88 12.69 -1.04 9.66
CA LEU A 88 11.96 -2.31 9.68
C LEU A 88 12.82 -3.49 10.14
N ASN A 89 14.13 -3.47 9.89
CA ASN A 89 15.02 -4.59 10.26
C ASN A 89 15.55 -4.52 11.70
N MET A 90 15.30 -3.43 12.43
CA MET A 90 15.83 -3.25 13.79
C MET A 90 15.01 -3.98 14.88
N GLU A 91 13.83 -4.52 14.57
CA GLU A 91 12.99 -5.23 15.56
C GLU A 91 12.64 -6.67 15.12
N SER A 92 12.83 -7.63 16.02
CA SER A 92 12.36 -9.02 15.88
C SER A 92 11.00 -9.19 16.57
N PRO A 93 10.15 -10.14 16.15
CA PRO A 93 9.48 -10.14 14.86
C PRO A 93 8.70 -8.83 14.66
N VAL A 94 9.00 -8.11 13.59
CA VAL A 94 8.41 -6.80 13.27
C VAL A 94 6.88 -6.87 13.30
N ALA A 95 6.26 -6.12 14.20
CA ALA A 95 4.80 -6.04 14.28
C ALA A 95 4.23 -5.57 12.93
N LYS A 96 3.17 -6.23 12.44
CA LYS A 96 2.47 -5.90 11.18
C LYS A 96 2.13 -4.40 11.08
N ALA A 97 1.76 -3.78 12.20
CA ALA A 97 1.53 -2.35 12.31
C ALA A 97 2.75 -1.48 11.93
N ILE A 98 3.97 -1.91 12.26
CA ILE A 98 5.20 -1.18 11.94
C ILE A 98 5.44 -1.24 10.42
N TRP A 99 5.26 -2.41 9.79
CA TRP A 99 5.34 -2.53 8.33
C TRP A 99 4.36 -1.59 7.63
N ILE A 100 3.08 -1.66 8.00
CA ILE A 100 2.05 -0.81 7.40
C ILE A 100 2.38 0.67 7.64
N SER A 101 2.76 1.06 8.85
CA SER A 101 2.98 2.47 9.18
C SER A 101 4.22 3.05 8.50
N VAL A 102 5.36 2.35 8.52
CA VAL A 102 6.61 2.82 7.90
C VAL A 102 6.47 2.91 6.38
N ILE A 103 5.92 1.88 5.73
CA ILE A 103 5.72 1.90 4.28
C ILE A 103 4.73 3.01 3.91
N SER A 104 3.61 3.11 4.61
CA SER A 104 2.61 4.15 4.30
C SER A 104 3.15 5.56 4.50
N ALA A 105 3.99 5.77 5.52
CA ALA A 105 4.64 7.05 5.75
C ALA A 105 5.68 7.37 4.67
N ALA A 106 6.52 6.39 4.31
CA ALA A 106 7.56 6.54 3.29
C ALA A 106 6.95 6.88 1.92
N LEU A 107 5.98 6.07 1.48
CA LEU A 107 5.28 6.29 0.21
C LEU A 107 4.45 7.57 0.25
N GLY A 108 3.81 7.88 1.38
CA GLY A 108 3.04 9.11 1.55
C GLY A 108 3.90 10.36 1.39
N ALA A 109 5.10 10.37 1.95
CA ALA A 109 6.07 11.47 1.82
C ALA A 109 6.52 11.66 0.36
N THR A 110 6.77 10.58 -0.38
CA THR A 110 7.17 10.64 -1.79
C THR A 110 6.02 11.05 -2.72
N LEU A 111 4.82 10.53 -2.49
CA LEU A 111 3.66 10.72 -3.36
C LEU A 111 2.87 12.00 -3.05
N GLY A 112 3.08 12.60 -1.88
CA GLY A 112 2.32 13.77 -1.42
C GLY A 112 0.93 13.42 -0.85
N PHE A 113 0.77 12.23 -0.26
CA PHE A 113 -0.50 11.75 0.29
C PHE A 113 -0.38 11.38 1.78
N ALA A 114 -1.50 11.44 2.49
CA ALA A 114 -1.54 11.06 3.90
C ALA A 114 -1.26 9.55 4.06
N ALA A 115 -0.38 9.18 5.01
CA ALA A 115 -0.10 7.77 5.31
C ALA A 115 -1.37 6.97 5.67
N THR A 116 -2.35 7.61 6.31
CA THR A 116 -3.64 6.99 6.65
C THR A 116 -4.44 6.58 5.42
N LEU A 117 -4.29 7.27 4.30
CA LEU A 117 -4.91 6.89 3.03
C LEU A 117 -4.28 5.62 2.47
N LEU A 118 -2.95 5.52 2.56
CA LEU A 118 -2.17 4.44 1.96
C LEU A 118 -2.18 3.15 2.77
N ALA A 119 -2.41 3.23 4.10
CA ALA A 119 -2.36 2.07 4.99
C ALA A 119 -3.18 0.85 4.54
N PRO A 120 -4.46 0.98 4.12
CA PRO A 120 -5.24 -0.18 3.67
C PRO A 120 -4.71 -0.79 2.37
N VAL A 121 -4.17 0.04 1.47
CA VAL A 121 -3.58 -0.43 0.22
C VAL A 121 -2.27 -1.15 0.47
N VAL A 122 -1.43 -0.60 1.34
CA VAL A 122 -0.18 -1.24 1.75
C VAL A 122 -0.46 -2.61 2.38
N ALA A 123 -1.49 -2.73 3.23
CA ALA A 123 -1.89 -4.00 3.82
C ALA A 123 -2.26 -5.06 2.75
N ILE A 124 -3.08 -4.69 1.76
CA ILE A 124 -3.43 -5.61 0.65
C ILE A 124 -2.20 -5.97 -0.16
N MET A 125 -1.37 -5.00 -0.53
CA MET A 125 -0.19 -5.23 -1.35
C MET A 125 0.85 -6.11 -0.63
N LEU A 126 1.02 -5.96 0.68
CA LEU A 126 1.85 -6.86 1.48
C LEU A 126 1.30 -8.29 1.49
N SER A 127 -0.02 -8.47 1.57
CA SER A 127 -0.66 -9.79 1.40
C SER A 127 -0.38 -10.38 0.02
N ILE A 128 -0.50 -9.60 -1.06
CA ILE A 128 -0.21 -10.05 -2.43
C ILE A 128 1.26 -10.48 -2.55
N VAL A 129 2.19 -9.66 -2.04
CA VAL A 129 3.63 -9.99 -2.02
C VAL A 129 3.89 -11.26 -1.19
N GLY A 130 3.20 -11.44 -0.07
CA GLY A 130 3.30 -12.63 0.76
C GLY A 130 2.88 -13.91 0.01
N LYS A 131 1.74 -13.85 -0.69
CA LYS A 131 1.21 -14.97 -1.50
C LYS A 131 2.07 -15.29 -2.71
N MET A 132 2.54 -14.26 -3.43
CA MET A 132 3.36 -14.44 -4.64
C MET A 132 4.81 -14.80 -4.30
N GLY A 133 5.30 -14.34 -3.15
CA GLY A 133 6.69 -14.39 -2.74
C GLY A 133 7.50 -13.19 -3.23
N LEU A 134 8.40 -12.71 -2.37
CA LEU A 134 9.18 -11.49 -2.59
C LEU A 134 9.99 -11.53 -3.90
N ASN A 135 10.69 -12.63 -4.15
CA ASN A 135 11.54 -12.78 -5.34
C ASN A 135 10.72 -12.74 -6.63
N ALA A 136 9.57 -13.43 -6.65
CA ALA A 136 8.69 -13.46 -7.81
C ALA A 136 8.06 -12.08 -8.07
N TYR A 137 7.64 -11.38 -7.01
CA TYR A 137 7.12 -10.02 -7.12
C TYR A 137 8.14 -9.03 -7.68
N CYS A 138 9.41 -9.14 -7.28
CA CYS A 138 10.46 -8.22 -7.74
C CYS A 138 10.98 -8.52 -9.15
N GLN A 139 10.80 -9.74 -9.65
CA GLN A 139 11.20 -10.15 -11.00
C GLN A 139 10.14 -9.91 -12.07
N ASN A 140 8.88 -9.64 -11.67
CA ASN A 140 7.76 -9.30 -12.54
C ASN A 140 7.61 -7.78 -12.63
#